data_AF-A0A1F7MUE2-F1
#
_entry.id   AF-A0A1F7MUE2-F1
#
_cell.length_a   1.000
_cell.length_b   1.000
_cell.length_c   1.000
_cell.angle_alpha   90.00
_cell.angle_beta   90.00
_cell.angle_gamma   90.00
#
_symmetry.space_group_name_H-M   'P 1'
#
loop_
_entity.id
_entity.type
_entity.pdbx_description
1 polymer ?
#
loop_
_entity_poly.entity_id
_entity_poly.type
_entity_poly.pdbx_seq_one_letter_code
_entity_poly.pdbx_strand_id
1 'polypeptide(L)'
;MIGREALARYLASVFGTPVEILALQPLKAADGGATDPKGFGYGVPFGVECAVGREVRSLVVSRTRPAQGFGHDYPADRAWQALYGHVAYNTFPRHVRSVDVGLVRASGELVSVADAGEFFQLVERAAGRLYWLDLDRLLTGPPRDLDTARAGALARFLAEAHAVRRDEPTLYHRRIRELVAHGECLMGILDSYPHPYPLLPAAACAALERAAVTWRWRIRDRVHRLARVHGDFHPWNILFREGVDFSLLDRSRGEWGEPADDVAGLAVNYLFFGLRKSAATDPAVVAEPFAALFRAFLDIYLDATGDRELLEVLPPFLAFRALVIAHPRWYPALAPATREALIGLATRLLEGGALDPGAVPALLRGTP
;
A
#
# COMPACT_ATOMS: atom_id res chain seq x y z
N MET A 1 -14.20 26.21 -7.27
CA MET A 1 -15.64 26.34 -6.91
C MET A 1 -16.43 25.79 -8.09
N ILE A 2 -17.43 24.94 -7.88
CA ILE A 2 -18.22 24.38 -9.01
C ILE A 2 -19.13 25.49 -9.53
N GLY A 3 -18.96 25.89 -10.79
CA GLY A 3 -19.77 26.92 -11.43
C GLY A 3 -21.15 26.40 -11.84
N ARG A 4 -22.17 27.26 -11.80
CA ARG A 4 -23.58 26.93 -12.13
C ARG A 4 -23.74 26.33 -13.53
N GLU A 5 -23.11 26.94 -14.53
CA GLU A 5 -23.16 26.47 -15.93
C GLU A 5 -22.41 25.14 -16.14
N ALA A 6 -21.28 24.96 -15.44
CA ALA A 6 -20.53 23.70 -15.48
C ALA A 6 -21.35 22.55 -14.88
N LEU A 7 -22.04 22.81 -13.77
CA LEU A 7 -22.95 21.86 -13.14
C LEU A 7 -24.17 21.53 -14.02
N ALA A 8 -24.78 22.53 -14.65
CA ALA A 8 -25.89 22.35 -15.57
C ALA A 8 -25.51 21.43 -16.75
N ARG A 9 -24.37 21.69 -17.40
CA ARG A 9 -23.87 20.87 -18.52
C ARG A 9 -23.60 19.42 -18.10
N TYR A 10 -22.99 19.25 -16.93
CA TYR A 10 -22.71 17.92 -16.40
C TYR A 10 -23.99 17.15 -16.05
N LEU A 11 -24.94 17.76 -15.33
CA LEU A 11 -26.21 17.11 -15.03
C LEU A 11 -26.99 16.78 -16.31
N ALA A 12 -26.88 17.61 -17.35
CA ALA A 12 -27.47 17.31 -18.64
C ALA A 12 -26.86 16.07 -19.31
N SER A 13 -25.55 15.84 -19.16
CA SER A 13 -24.93 14.59 -19.63
C SER A 13 -25.37 13.38 -18.80
N VAL A 14 -25.54 13.55 -17.48
CA VAL A 14 -25.96 12.46 -16.57
C VAL A 14 -27.40 12.03 -16.82
N PHE A 15 -28.31 12.98 -17.04
CA PHE A 15 -29.73 12.69 -17.28
C PHE A 15 -30.08 12.52 -18.76
N GLY A 16 -29.13 12.71 -19.68
CA GLY A 16 -29.37 12.67 -21.13
C GLY A 16 -30.40 13.70 -21.63
N THR A 17 -30.66 14.76 -20.86
CA THR A 17 -31.72 15.76 -21.10
C THR A 17 -31.21 17.15 -20.67
N PRO A 18 -31.57 18.26 -21.33
CA PRO A 18 -31.19 19.60 -20.88
C PRO A 18 -31.58 19.86 -19.42
N VAL A 19 -30.65 20.48 -18.67
CA VAL A 19 -30.81 20.82 -17.26
C VAL A 19 -30.63 22.30 -17.03
N GLU A 20 -31.58 22.90 -16.31
CA GLU A 20 -31.48 24.27 -15.77
C GLU A 20 -31.31 24.19 -14.25
N ILE A 21 -30.28 24.85 -13.70
CA ILE A 21 -30.13 24.98 -12.25
C ILE A 21 -31.13 26.04 -11.78
N LEU A 22 -32.01 25.71 -10.85
CA LEU A 22 -32.97 26.64 -10.26
C LEU A 22 -32.39 27.28 -9.00
N ALA A 23 -31.76 26.49 -8.12
CA ALA A 23 -31.14 26.97 -6.89
C ALA A 23 -29.89 26.17 -6.49
N LEU A 24 -28.96 26.83 -5.79
CA LEU A 24 -27.83 26.21 -5.08
C LEU A 24 -27.87 26.69 -3.64
N GLN A 25 -27.93 25.76 -2.69
CA GLN A 25 -28.14 26.08 -1.27
C GLN A 25 -27.14 25.35 -0.39
N PRO A 26 -26.42 26.03 0.52
CA PRO A 26 -25.64 25.36 1.55
C PRO A 26 -26.56 24.52 2.44
N LEU A 27 -26.18 23.27 2.72
CA LEU A 27 -26.87 22.44 3.72
C LEU A 27 -26.29 22.80 5.09
N LYS A 28 -26.76 23.89 5.71
CA LYS A 28 -26.47 24.18 7.13
C LYS A 28 -27.41 23.37 8.03
N ALA A 29 -26.91 23.05 9.23
CA ALA A 29 -27.72 22.51 10.32
C ALA A 29 -28.90 23.45 10.60
N ALA A 30 -30.06 22.84 10.88
CA ALA A 30 -31.39 23.44 10.95
C ALA A 30 -31.44 24.90 11.44
N ASP A 31 -32.24 25.71 10.73
CA ASP A 31 -32.75 27.00 11.21
C ASP A 31 -33.51 26.78 12.52
N GLY A 32 -32.83 26.96 13.65
CA GLY A 32 -33.42 26.65 14.94
C GLY A 32 -32.57 27.00 16.15
N GLY A 33 -31.79 28.10 16.12
CA GLY A 33 -31.21 28.76 17.32
C GLY A 33 -30.34 27.93 18.30
N ALA A 34 -30.17 26.63 18.08
CA ALA A 34 -29.50 25.70 18.95
C ALA A 34 -28.14 25.32 18.37
N THR A 35 -27.11 25.32 19.22
CA THR A 35 -25.75 24.97 18.86
C THR A 35 -25.67 23.47 18.54
N ASP A 36 -25.32 23.13 17.30
CA ASP A 36 -25.02 21.73 16.92
C ASP A 36 -23.83 21.23 17.76
N PRO A 37 -24.00 20.21 18.62
CA PRO A 37 -22.89 19.69 19.43
C PRO A 37 -21.81 19.01 18.57
N LYS A 38 -22.11 18.68 17.31
CA LYS A 38 -21.18 18.07 16.36
C LYS A 38 -20.50 19.14 15.50
N GLY A 39 -19.42 19.72 16.04
CA GLY A 39 -18.65 20.77 15.37
C GLY A 39 -17.84 20.34 14.13
N PHE A 40 -17.83 19.05 13.76
CA PHE A 40 -16.99 18.54 12.67
C PHE A 40 -17.67 17.47 11.80
N GLY A 41 -17.47 17.57 10.49
CA GLY A 41 -17.93 16.61 9.49
C GLY A 41 -17.08 16.67 8.22
N TYR A 42 -16.81 15.50 7.63
CA TYR A 42 -15.95 15.37 6.45
C TYR A 42 -16.60 15.88 5.16
N GLY A 43 -17.92 15.94 5.12
CA GLY A 43 -18.68 16.43 3.96
C GLY A 43 -18.69 17.96 3.86
N VAL A 44 -18.66 18.46 2.63
CA VAL A 44 -19.19 19.79 2.23
C VAL A 44 -20.35 19.55 1.27
N PRO A 45 -21.52 19.10 1.75
CA PRO A 45 -22.67 18.91 0.90
C PRO A 45 -23.36 20.25 0.62
N PHE A 46 -23.88 20.43 -0.60
CA PHE A 46 -24.80 21.51 -0.94
C PHE A 46 -25.97 20.97 -1.76
N GLY A 47 -27.14 21.54 -1.54
CA GLY A 47 -28.36 21.23 -2.27
C GLY A 47 -28.36 21.90 -3.64
N VAL A 48 -28.96 21.21 -4.61
CA VAL A 48 -29.14 21.65 -5.99
C VAL A 48 -30.59 21.39 -6.35
N GLU A 49 -31.35 22.45 -6.62
CA GLU A 49 -32.64 22.32 -7.28
C GLU A 49 -32.43 22.57 -8.77
N CYS A 50 -32.94 21.69 -9.62
CA CYS A 50 -32.79 21.81 -11.06
C CYS A 50 -34.02 21.31 -11.81
N ALA A 51 -34.33 21.94 -12.94
CA ALA A 51 -35.29 21.42 -13.90
C ALA A 51 -34.57 20.49 -14.87
N VAL A 52 -35.01 19.24 -14.97
CA VAL A 52 -34.56 18.24 -15.94
C VAL A 52 -35.71 18.01 -16.92
N GLY A 53 -35.64 18.64 -18.09
CA GLY A 53 -36.80 18.74 -18.99
C GLY A 53 -37.97 19.47 -18.33
N ARG A 54 -39.08 18.78 -18.04
CA ARG A 54 -40.27 19.35 -17.37
C ARG A 54 -40.36 19.01 -15.88
N GLU A 55 -39.46 18.19 -15.36
CA GLU A 55 -39.48 17.75 -13.95
C GLU A 55 -38.51 18.58 -13.12
N VAL A 56 -38.95 19.06 -11.95
CA VAL A 56 -38.06 19.65 -10.95
C VAL A 56 -37.49 18.55 -10.06
N ARG A 57 -36.17 18.54 -9.88
CA ARG A 57 -35.44 17.60 -9.03
C ARG A 57 -34.65 18.35 -7.97
N SER A 58 -34.57 17.75 -6.78
CA SER A 58 -33.72 18.20 -5.68
C SER A 58 -32.62 17.17 -5.46
N LEU A 59 -31.36 17.60 -5.62
CA LEU A 59 -30.16 16.78 -5.57
C LEU A 59 -29.22 17.33 -4.51
N VAL A 60 -28.28 16.50 -4.04
CA VAL A 60 -27.21 16.93 -3.15
C VAL A 60 -25.88 16.58 -3.78
N VAL A 61 -25.01 17.59 -3.94
CA VAL A 61 -23.62 17.37 -4.31
C VAL A 61 -22.82 17.29 -3.02
N SER A 62 -22.33 16.10 -2.69
CA SER A 62 -21.47 15.87 -1.53
C SER A 62 -20.02 15.72 -1.97
N ARG A 63 -19.12 16.48 -1.34
CA ARG A 63 -17.67 16.31 -1.50
C ARG A 63 -17.04 16.02 -0.15
N THR A 64 -16.14 15.06 -0.12
CA THR A 64 -15.28 14.83 1.05
C THR A 64 -14.17 15.87 1.05
N ARG A 65 -14.04 16.62 2.15
CA ARG A 65 -12.97 17.60 2.34
C ARG A 65 -11.63 16.86 2.41
N PRO A 66 -10.56 17.41 1.81
CA PRO A 66 -9.21 17.04 2.20
C PRO A 66 -9.05 17.37 3.69
N ALA A 67 -8.94 16.33 4.53
CA ALA A 67 -8.77 16.47 5.96
C ALA A 67 -7.64 15.53 6.41
N GLN A 68 -6.61 16.11 7.02
CA GLN A 68 -5.44 15.37 7.50
C GLN A 68 -5.80 14.50 8.71
N GLY A 69 -5.28 13.27 8.74
CA GLY A 69 -5.34 12.33 9.86
C GLY A 69 -6.54 11.39 9.90
N PHE A 70 -7.45 11.46 8.93
CA PHE A 70 -8.74 10.74 8.99
C PHE A 70 -8.97 9.72 7.86
N GLY A 71 -7.95 9.42 7.03
CA GLY A 71 -8.11 8.46 5.95
C GLY A 71 -8.87 9.04 4.74
N HIS A 72 -8.88 10.36 4.62
CA HIS A 72 -9.37 11.11 3.45
C HIS A 72 -8.28 12.03 2.90
N ASP A 73 -7.03 11.74 3.25
CA ASP A 73 -5.85 12.59 3.03
C ASP A 73 -5.50 12.64 1.54
N TYR A 74 -5.49 11.48 0.88
CA TYR A 74 -5.15 11.36 -0.53
C TYR A 74 -6.39 11.47 -1.43
N PRO A 75 -6.21 11.94 -2.68
CA PRO A 75 -7.25 11.87 -3.70
C PRO A 75 -7.82 10.47 -3.88
N ALA A 76 -6.97 9.43 -3.80
CA ALA A 76 -7.37 8.03 -3.91
C ALA A 76 -8.39 7.62 -2.84
N ASP A 77 -8.20 8.05 -1.59
CA ASP A 77 -9.13 7.71 -0.50
C ASP A 77 -10.52 8.31 -0.71
N ARG A 78 -10.55 9.55 -1.20
CA ARG A 78 -11.81 10.28 -1.48
C ARG A 78 -12.49 9.72 -2.73
N ALA A 79 -11.71 9.32 -3.73
CA ALA A 79 -12.23 8.64 -4.91
C ALA A 79 -12.82 7.28 -4.53
N TRP A 80 -12.10 6.46 -3.76
CA TRP A 80 -12.58 5.17 -3.25
C TRP A 80 -13.91 5.32 -2.52
N GLN A 81 -14.01 6.28 -1.59
CA GLN A 81 -15.23 6.52 -0.84
C GLN A 81 -16.41 6.89 -1.74
N ALA A 82 -16.19 7.80 -2.70
CA ALA A 82 -17.25 8.24 -3.62
C ALA A 82 -17.71 7.08 -4.51
N LEU A 83 -16.77 6.37 -5.12
CA LEU A 83 -17.03 5.24 -6.02
C LEU A 83 -17.75 4.10 -5.30
N TYR A 84 -17.24 3.66 -4.16
CA TYR A 84 -17.88 2.60 -3.36
C TYR A 84 -19.26 3.03 -2.88
N GLY A 85 -19.39 4.29 -2.42
CA GLY A 85 -20.66 4.86 -1.96
C GLY A 85 -21.75 4.85 -3.03
N HIS A 86 -21.41 5.05 -4.30
CA HIS A 86 -22.39 5.02 -5.40
C HIS A 86 -23.12 3.69 -5.51
N VAL A 87 -22.34 2.60 -5.55
CA VAL A 87 -22.91 1.25 -5.64
C VAL A 87 -23.61 0.86 -4.34
N ALA A 88 -22.98 1.12 -3.19
CA ALA A 88 -23.51 0.74 -1.88
C ALA A 88 -24.84 1.45 -1.55
N TYR A 89 -24.98 2.74 -1.85
CA TYR A 89 -26.20 3.51 -1.56
C TYR A 89 -27.41 2.99 -2.35
N ASN A 90 -27.17 2.57 -3.60
CA ASN A 90 -28.23 2.13 -4.51
C ASN A 90 -28.72 0.70 -4.25
N THR A 91 -27.97 -0.09 -3.48
CA THR A 91 -28.30 -1.48 -3.17
C THR A 91 -28.93 -1.66 -1.78
N PHE A 92 -28.84 -0.65 -0.91
CA PHE A 92 -29.38 -0.73 0.44
C PHE A 92 -30.85 -0.25 0.52
N PRO A 93 -31.79 -1.05 1.07
CA PRO A 93 -33.19 -0.67 1.17
C PRO A 93 -33.39 0.63 1.96
N ARG A 94 -34.32 1.48 1.51
CA ARG A 94 -34.68 2.75 2.15
C ARG A 94 -33.51 3.74 2.31
N HIS A 95 -32.45 3.58 1.50
CA HIS A 95 -31.36 4.55 1.40
C HIS A 95 -31.63 5.55 0.27
N VAL A 96 -31.09 6.77 0.38
CA VAL A 96 -31.11 7.73 -0.73
C VAL A 96 -30.30 7.16 -1.89
N ARG A 97 -30.84 7.26 -3.11
CA ARG A 97 -30.14 6.79 -4.30
C ARG A 97 -28.98 7.72 -4.62
N SER A 98 -27.80 7.15 -4.87
CA SER A 98 -26.69 7.88 -5.47
C SER A 98 -26.92 7.99 -6.97
N VAL A 99 -26.92 9.21 -7.51
CA VAL A 99 -27.27 9.48 -8.91
C VAL A 99 -26.07 9.33 -9.85
N ASP A 100 -24.89 9.80 -9.45
CA ASP A 100 -23.64 9.70 -10.22
C ASP A 100 -22.43 9.90 -9.28
N VAL A 101 -21.23 9.50 -9.71
CA VAL A 101 -19.94 9.94 -9.16
C VAL A 101 -19.15 10.52 -10.31
N GLY A 102 -18.44 11.62 -10.07
CA GLY A 102 -17.66 12.28 -11.10
C GLY A 102 -16.40 12.92 -10.56
N LEU A 103 -15.53 13.33 -11.47
CA LEU A 103 -14.30 14.09 -11.18
C LEU A 103 -14.47 15.55 -11.61
N VAL A 104 -13.80 16.46 -10.89
CA VAL A 104 -13.75 17.88 -11.21
C VAL A 104 -12.39 18.18 -11.82
N ARG A 105 -12.35 18.62 -13.08
CA ARG A 105 -11.13 19.03 -13.77
C ARG A 105 -10.55 20.29 -13.13
N ALA A 106 -9.26 20.57 -13.40
CA ALA A 106 -8.63 21.83 -12.97
C ALA A 106 -9.35 23.07 -13.52
N SER A 107 -9.99 22.94 -14.69
CA SER A 107 -10.88 23.96 -15.29
C SER A 107 -12.20 24.19 -14.52
N GLY A 108 -12.52 23.33 -13.55
CA GLY A 108 -13.80 23.35 -12.82
C GLY A 108 -14.94 22.57 -13.50
N GLU A 109 -14.68 21.98 -14.66
CA GLU A 109 -15.62 21.10 -15.38
C GLU A 109 -15.83 19.78 -14.63
N LEU A 110 -17.06 19.26 -14.62
CA LEU A 110 -17.40 17.97 -14.01
C LEU A 110 -17.54 16.91 -15.09
N VAL A 111 -16.99 15.72 -14.82
CA VAL A 111 -17.03 14.56 -15.73
C VAL A 111 -17.52 13.35 -14.95
N SER A 112 -18.53 12.66 -15.48
CA SER A 112 -19.13 11.46 -14.87
C SER A 112 -18.18 10.26 -14.95
N VAL A 113 -18.23 9.41 -13.92
CA VAL A 113 -17.65 8.07 -13.90
C VAL A 113 -18.71 6.99 -13.56
N ALA A 114 -20.01 7.29 -13.44
CA ALA A 114 -21.02 6.29 -13.04
C ALA A 114 -21.26 5.14 -14.02
N ASP A 115 -21.06 5.36 -15.32
CA ASP A 115 -21.18 4.28 -16.32
C ASP A 115 -19.82 3.58 -16.56
N ALA A 116 -18.81 3.87 -15.75
CA ALA A 116 -17.53 3.17 -15.83
C ALA A 116 -17.70 1.75 -15.27
N GLY A 117 -17.69 0.77 -16.17
CA GLY A 117 -17.69 -0.64 -15.80
C GLY A 117 -16.37 -1.11 -15.20
N GLU A 118 -15.24 -0.42 -15.46
CA GLU A 118 -13.94 -0.54 -14.77
C GLU A 118 -13.04 0.69 -15.03
N PHE A 119 -12.06 0.92 -14.14
CA PHE A 119 -11.00 1.91 -14.33
C PHE A 119 -9.77 1.26 -14.97
N PHE A 120 -9.13 1.95 -15.91
CA PHE A 120 -7.83 1.53 -16.46
C PHE A 120 -6.78 2.61 -16.23
N GLN A 121 -5.56 2.19 -15.96
CA GLN A 121 -4.39 3.06 -15.95
C GLN A 121 -3.60 2.81 -17.24
N LEU A 122 -3.40 3.85 -18.05
CA LEU A 122 -2.48 3.78 -19.18
C LEU A 122 -1.13 4.37 -18.74
N VAL A 123 -0.10 3.53 -18.70
CA VAL A 123 1.26 3.91 -18.32
C VAL A 123 2.23 3.68 -19.47
N GLU A 124 3.30 4.46 -19.50
CA GLU A 124 4.39 4.24 -20.46
C GLU A 124 5.02 2.86 -20.25
N ARG A 125 5.40 2.22 -21.35
CA ARG A 125 6.12 0.95 -21.28
C ARG A 125 7.58 1.21 -20.92
N ALA A 126 8.01 0.70 -19.77
CA ALA A 126 9.43 0.67 -19.42
C ALA A 126 10.18 -0.41 -20.23
N ALA A 127 11.39 -0.08 -20.69
CA ALA A 127 12.33 -1.04 -21.24
C ALA A 127 13.17 -1.69 -20.14
N GLY A 128 13.72 -2.87 -20.42
CA GLY A 128 14.66 -3.58 -19.56
C GLY A 128 14.23 -5.01 -19.22
N ARG A 129 14.99 -5.65 -18.34
CA ARG A 129 14.80 -7.02 -17.84
C ARG A 129 14.48 -6.99 -16.36
N LEU A 130 13.43 -7.72 -15.95
CA LEU A 130 13.01 -7.82 -14.55
C LEU A 130 14.13 -8.35 -13.66
N TYR A 131 14.35 -7.72 -12.50
CA TYR A 131 15.44 -8.08 -11.60
C TYR A 131 15.31 -9.50 -11.03
N TRP A 132 14.09 -10.02 -10.85
CA TRP A 132 13.91 -11.40 -10.40
C TRP A 132 14.61 -12.43 -11.33
N LEU A 133 14.77 -12.12 -12.62
CA LEU A 133 15.47 -12.97 -13.59
C LEU A 133 16.99 -13.03 -13.36
N ASP A 134 17.57 -12.06 -12.66
CA ASP A 134 18.96 -12.12 -12.21
C ASP A 134 19.08 -13.05 -11.01
N LEU A 135 18.14 -12.95 -10.07
CA LEU A 135 18.09 -13.80 -8.88
C LEU A 135 17.81 -15.26 -9.27
N ASP A 136 16.93 -15.50 -10.24
CA ASP A 136 16.62 -16.86 -10.72
C ASP A 136 17.84 -17.51 -11.39
N ARG A 137 18.60 -16.75 -12.18
CA ARG A 137 19.87 -17.22 -12.77
C ARG A 137 20.88 -17.65 -11.70
N LEU A 138 20.93 -16.97 -10.56
CA LEU A 138 21.84 -17.29 -9.44
C LEU A 138 21.49 -18.61 -8.72
N LEU A 139 20.31 -19.19 -8.96
CA LEU A 139 19.96 -20.50 -8.41
C LEU A 139 20.92 -21.59 -8.91
N THR A 140 21.35 -21.54 -10.17
CA THR A 140 22.23 -22.55 -10.78
C THR A 140 23.55 -21.98 -11.28
N GLY A 141 23.62 -20.71 -11.65
CA GLY A 141 24.82 -20.06 -12.17
C GLY A 141 25.74 -19.46 -11.09
N PRO A 142 27.00 -19.14 -11.45
CA PRO A 142 27.93 -18.47 -10.54
C PRO A 142 27.55 -16.98 -10.33
N PRO A 143 27.89 -16.38 -9.17
CA PRO A 143 27.78 -14.94 -8.99
C PRO A 143 28.70 -14.18 -9.95
N ARG A 144 28.29 -12.97 -10.32
CA ARG A 144 29.03 -12.01 -11.13
C ARG A 144 29.13 -10.69 -10.36
N ASP A 145 30.16 -9.91 -10.64
CA ASP A 145 30.34 -8.58 -10.04
C ASP A 145 29.11 -7.68 -10.26
N LEU A 146 28.43 -7.86 -11.41
CA LEU A 146 27.21 -7.14 -11.74
C LEU A 146 26.06 -7.41 -10.74
N ASP A 147 25.95 -8.60 -10.16
CA ASP A 147 24.85 -8.93 -9.25
C ASP A 147 25.00 -8.12 -7.94
N THR A 148 26.23 -8.01 -7.42
CA THR A 148 26.56 -7.17 -6.27
C THR A 148 26.47 -5.68 -6.61
N ALA A 149 26.92 -5.28 -7.80
CA ALA A 149 26.82 -3.89 -8.25
C ALA A 149 25.35 -3.42 -8.35
N ARG A 150 24.45 -4.27 -8.85
CA ARG A 150 23.01 -4.00 -8.93
C ARG A 150 22.36 -3.90 -7.54
N ALA A 151 22.66 -4.83 -6.63
CA ALA A 151 22.18 -4.75 -5.26
C ALA A 151 22.63 -3.44 -4.58
N GLY A 152 23.90 -3.05 -4.74
CA GLY A 152 24.43 -1.79 -4.22
C GLY A 152 23.81 -0.55 -4.86
N ALA A 153 23.50 -0.58 -6.16
CA ALA A 153 22.83 0.52 -6.84
C ALA A 153 21.39 0.72 -6.33
N LEU A 154 20.65 -0.37 -6.10
CA LEU A 154 19.31 -0.32 -5.51
C LEU A 154 19.33 0.23 -4.08
N ALA A 155 20.31 -0.20 -3.26
CA ALA A 155 20.49 0.33 -1.90
C ALA A 155 20.76 1.84 -1.90
N ARG A 156 21.68 2.32 -2.75
CA ARG A 156 21.99 3.75 -2.88
C ARG A 156 20.81 4.55 -3.41
N PHE A 157 20.08 4.02 -4.39
CA PHE A 157 18.86 4.66 -4.88
C PHE A 157 17.82 4.83 -3.78
N LEU A 158 17.57 3.80 -2.96
CA LEU A 158 16.66 3.93 -1.82
C LEU A 158 17.18 4.95 -0.80
N ALA A 159 18.48 4.98 -0.51
CA ALA A 159 19.07 5.97 0.39
C ALA A 159 18.79 7.42 -0.09
N GLU A 160 19.00 7.69 -1.38
CA GLU A 160 18.69 8.98 -2.01
C GLU A 160 17.19 9.29 -2.02
N ALA A 161 16.36 8.30 -2.34
CA ALA A 161 14.90 8.45 -2.36
C ALA A 161 14.38 8.82 -0.96
N HIS A 162 14.86 8.11 0.06
CA HIS A 162 14.44 8.23 1.45
C HIS A 162 14.98 9.50 2.11
N ALA A 163 16.11 10.06 1.67
CA ALA A 163 16.62 11.34 2.19
C ALA A 163 15.61 12.49 2.09
N VAL A 164 14.63 12.39 1.18
CA VAL A 164 13.48 13.30 1.13
C VAL A 164 12.48 12.93 2.23
N ARG A 165 12.47 13.74 3.29
CA ARG A 165 11.58 13.60 4.46
C ARG A 165 10.36 14.51 4.35
N ARG A 166 9.32 14.18 5.11
CA ARG A 166 8.11 15.01 5.27
C ARG A 166 7.70 15.05 6.74
N ASP A 167 7.49 16.24 7.27
CA ASP A 167 6.96 16.40 8.62
C ASP A 167 5.43 16.33 8.58
N GLU A 168 4.89 15.13 8.77
CA GLU A 168 3.45 14.91 8.90
C GLU A 168 3.14 13.71 9.83
N PRO A 169 3.15 13.93 11.16
CA PRO A 169 2.97 12.88 12.14
C PRO A 169 1.70 12.03 11.95
N THR A 170 0.59 12.67 11.56
CA THR A 170 -0.67 12.00 11.27
C THR A 170 -0.57 11.03 10.11
N LEU A 171 0.22 11.37 9.09
CA LEU A 171 0.44 10.51 7.94
C LEU A 171 1.35 9.34 8.33
N TYR A 172 2.41 9.56 9.11
CA TYR A 172 3.23 8.47 9.63
C TYR A 172 2.39 7.47 10.45
N HIS A 173 1.56 7.96 11.38
CA HIS A 173 0.64 7.13 12.15
C HIS A 173 -0.30 6.31 11.25
N ARG A 174 -0.76 6.90 10.15
CA ARG A 174 -1.57 6.21 9.14
C ARG A 174 -0.78 5.10 8.46
N ARG A 175 0.46 5.35 8.02
CA ARG A 175 1.30 4.36 7.32
C ARG A 175 1.64 3.16 8.21
N ILE A 176 1.94 3.39 9.49
CA ILE A 176 2.16 2.29 10.45
C ILE A 176 0.86 1.53 10.74
N ARG A 177 -0.30 2.20 10.77
CA ARG A 177 -1.59 1.51 10.89
C ARG A 177 -1.87 0.66 9.64
N GLU A 178 -1.55 1.16 8.45
CA GLU A 178 -1.76 0.43 7.19
C GLU A 178 -0.90 -0.82 7.11
N LEU A 179 0.38 -0.79 7.51
CA LEU A 179 1.22 -1.99 7.64
C LEU A 179 0.52 -3.12 8.40
N VAL A 180 -0.15 -2.79 9.51
CA VAL A 180 -0.80 -3.78 10.36
C VAL A 180 -2.16 -4.19 9.80
N ALA A 181 -3.00 -3.23 9.43
CA ALA A 181 -4.45 -3.44 9.28
C ALA A 181 -4.99 -3.19 7.87
N HIS A 182 -4.16 -2.79 6.90
CA HIS A 182 -4.64 -2.64 5.53
C HIS A 182 -4.94 -4.00 4.89
N GLY A 183 -5.95 -4.04 4.01
CA GLY A 183 -6.38 -5.27 3.32
C GLY A 183 -5.34 -5.89 2.38
N GLU A 184 -4.25 -5.17 2.11
CA GLU A 184 -3.11 -5.67 1.32
C GLU A 184 -1.83 -5.87 2.15
N CYS A 185 -1.91 -5.62 3.46
CA CYS A 185 -0.78 -5.71 4.39
C CYS A 185 -1.02 -6.84 5.40
N LEU A 186 -0.45 -6.81 6.60
CA LEU A 186 -0.36 -7.99 7.47
C LEU A 186 -1.69 -8.70 7.73
N MET A 187 -2.71 -8.00 8.25
CA MET A 187 -4.04 -8.59 8.50
C MET A 187 -4.71 -9.05 7.19
N GLY A 188 -4.69 -8.22 6.14
CA GLY A 188 -5.29 -8.59 4.85
C GLY A 188 -4.64 -9.81 4.19
N ILE A 189 -3.32 -9.96 4.32
CA ILE A 189 -2.61 -11.15 3.86
C ILE A 189 -3.05 -12.37 4.66
N LEU A 190 -3.10 -12.27 6.00
CA LEU A 190 -3.56 -13.37 6.85
C LEU A 190 -5.00 -13.80 6.50
N ASP A 191 -5.91 -12.86 6.26
CA ASP A 191 -7.29 -13.13 5.86
C ASP A 191 -7.39 -13.83 4.50
N SER A 192 -6.46 -13.53 3.59
CA SER A 192 -6.46 -14.04 2.21
C SER A 192 -5.95 -15.48 2.04
N TYR A 193 -5.36 -16.07 3.10
CA TYR A 193 -4.97 -17.48 3.14
C TYR A 193 -6.20 -18.39 2.97
N PRO A 194 -6.05 -19.59 2.39
CA PRO A 194 -7.15 -20.54 2.20
C PRO A 194 -7.52 -21.21 3.54
N HIS A 195 -8.21 -20.48 4.42
CA HIS A 195 -8.63 -20.97 5.73
C HIS A 195 -9.66 -22.09 5.60
N PRO A 196 -9.56 -23.17 6.40
CA PRO A 196 -8.50 -23.44 7.39
C PRO A 196 -7.16 -23.82 6.73
N TYR A 197 -6.06 -23.22 7.20
CA TYR A 197 -4.71 -23.51 6.68
C TYR A 197 -3.81 -24.14 7.78
N PRO A 198 -3.28 -25.37 7.60
CA PRO A 198 -2.56 -26.08 8.66
C PRO A 198 -1.36 -25.34 9.27
N LEU A 199 -0.64 -24.55 8.47
CA LEU A 199 0.53 -23.78 8.94
C LEU A 199 0.16 -22.46 9.62
N LEU A 200 -1.09 -22.00 9.44
CA LEU A 200 -1.62 -20.78 10.04
C LEU A 200 -3.05 -21.03 10.55
N PRO A 201 -3.21 -21.87 11.58
CA PRO A 201 -4.51 -22.01 12.24
C PRO A 201 -4.94 -20.67 12.85
N ALA A 202 -6.23 -20.49 13.12
CA ALA A 202 -6.79 -19.23 13.63
C ALA A 202 -6.06 -18.68 14.87
N ALA A 203 -5.60 -19.56 15.78
CA ALA A 203 -4.83 -19.17 16.95
C ALA A 203 -3.45 -18.56 16.59
N ALA A 204 -2.77 -19.08 15.56
CA ALA A 204 -1.51 -18.56 15.06
C ALA A 204 -1.70 -17.23 14.35
N CYS A 205 -2.74 -17.09 13.50
CA CYS A 205 -3.10 -15.80 12.91
C CYS A 205 -3.35 -14.73 13.99
N ALA A 206 -4.17 -15.05 14.99
CA ALA A 206 -4.47 -14.14 16.08
C ALA A 206 -3.20 -13.77 16.90
N ALA A 207 -2.23 -14.67 17.03
CA ALA A 207 -0.95 -14.37 17.68
C ALA A 207 -0.11 -13.38 16.86
N LEU A 208 0.01 -13.60 15.55
CA LEU A 208 0.71 -12.69 14.63
C LEU A 208 0.06 -11.30 14.64
N GLU A 209 -1.27 -11.21 14.63
CA GLU A 209 -1.99 -9.94 14.71
C GLU A 209 -1.75 -9.19 16.02
N ARG A 210 -1.80 -9.89 17.17
CA ARG A 210 -1.50 -9.26 18.48
C ARG A 210 -0.08 -8.74 18.53
N ALA A 211 0.88 -9.51 18.00
CA ALA A 211 2.28 -9.09 17.93
C ALA A 211 2.45 -7.89 17.00
N ALA A 212 1.79 -7.88 15.83
CA ALA A 212 1.78 -6.74 14.90
C ALA A 212 1.17 -5.47 15.53
N VAL A 213 0.08 -5.59 16.29
CA VAL A 213 -0.52 -4.46 17.03
C VAL A 213 0.44 -3.93 18.09
N THR A 214 1.14 -4.81 18.79
CA THR A 214 2.19 -4.42 19.75
C THR A 214 3.30 -3.65 19.06
N TRP A 215 3.77 -4.15 17.92
CA TRP A 215 4.78 -3.48 17.08
C TRP A 215 4.33 -2.11 16.61
N ARG A 216 3.08 -1.97 16.16
CA ARG A 216 2.52 -0.65 15.81
C ARG A 216 2.72 0.33 16.96
N TRP A 217 2.33 -0.01 18.18
CA TRP A 217 2.47 0.92 19.32
C TRP A 217 3.93 1.21 19.66
N ARG A 218 4.84 0.26 19.43
CA ARG A 218 6.28 0.45 19.64
C ARG A 218 6.89 1.47 18.67
N ILE A 219 6.49 1.46 17.40
CA ILE A 219 7.11 2.29 16.35
C ILE A 219 6.27 3.51 15.96
N ARG A 220 5.01 3.58 16.37
CA ARG A 220 4.04 4.61 15.96
C ARG A 220 4.57 6.02 16.06
N ASP A 221 5.26 6.36 17.15
CA ASP A 221 5.65 7.74 17.42
C ASP A 221 7.02 8.11 16.82
N ARG A 222 7.62 7.24 15.99
CA ARG A 222 8.84 7.51 15.20
C ARG A 222 8.55 8.40 13.98
N VAL A 223 7.76 9.45 14.17
CA VAL A 223 7.17 10.27 13.10
C VAL A 223 8.20 11.00 12.24
N HIS A 224 9.40 11.25 12.77
CA HIS A 224 10.54 11.82 12.05
C HIS A 224 11.05 10.94 10.90
N ARG A 225 10.65 9.66 10.88
CA ARG A 225 11.05 8.70 9.85
C ARG A 225 10.22 8.77 8.58
N LEU A 226 9.15 9.57 8.55
CA LEU A 226 8.30 9.70 7.36
C LEU A 226 9.11 10.22 6.17
N ALA A 227 9.19 9.39 5.14
CA ALA A 227 10.04 9.61 3.98
C ALA A 227 9.29 9.31 2.69
N ARG A 228 9.83 9.81 1.58
CA ARG A 228 9.42 9.39 0.25
C ARG A 228 9.78 7.92 0.06
N VAL A 229 8.80 7.08 -0.27
CA VAL A 229 8.98 5.63 -0.49
C VAL A 229 8.36 5.19 -1.80
N HIS A 230 8.76 4.03 -2.31
CA HIS A 230 8.08 3.31 -3.37
C HIS A 230 6.81 2.61 -2.85
N GLY A 231 6.89 1.97 -1.67
CA GLY A 231 5.80 1.23 -1.02
C GLY A 231 5.62 -0.21 -1.56
N ASP A 232 6.38 -0.60 -2.57
CA ASP A 232 6.37 -1.96 -3.15
C ASP A 232 7.65 -2.29 -3.91
N PHE A 233 8.79 -1.95 -3.30
CA PHE A 233 10.10 -2.09 -3.94
C PHE A 233 10.60 -3.54 -3.90
N HIS A 234 10.29 -4.32 -4.93
CA HIS A 234 10.68 -5.73 -5.03
C HIS A 234 11.14 -6.13 -6.45
N PRO A 235 11.79 -7.30 -6.64
CA PRO A 235 12.44 -7.66 -7.91
C PRO A 235 11.53 -7.76 -9.16
N TRP A 236 10.21 -7.77 -8.99
CA TRP A 236 9.25 -7.77 -10.11
C TRP A 236 8.81 -6.35 -10.52
N ASN A 237 9.12 -5.33 -9.72
CA ASN A 237 8.87 -3.92 -10.04
C ASN A 237 10.13 -3.19 -10.50
N ILE A 238 11.25 -3.90 -10.70
CA ILE A 238 12.55 -3.33 -11.07
C ILE A 238 12.98 -3.89 -12.43
N LEU A 239 13.22 -3.02 -13.41
CA LEU A 239 13.69 -3.39 -14.75
C LEU A 239 15.08 -2.82 -15.01
N PHE A 240 16.09 -3.67 -15.03
CA PHE A 240 17.43 -3.24 -15.43
C PHE A 240 17.53 -3.13 -16.95
N ARG A 241 17.96 -1.97 -17.44
CA ARG A 241 18.21 -1.70 -18.86
C ARG A 241 19.59 -2.20 -19.25
N GLU A 242 20.64 -1.57 -18.71
CA GLU A 242 22.03 -1.94 -18.91
C GLU A 242 22.85 -1.69 -17.64
N GLY A 243 23.81 -2.55 -17.32
CA GLY A 243 24.64 -2.38 -16.13
C GLY A 243 23.78 -2.23 -14.87
N VAL A 244 23.97 -1.13 -14.14
CA VAL A 244 23.20 -0.77 -12.93
C VAL A 244 22.05 0.21 -13.19
N ASP A 245 21.78 0.56 -14.45
CA ASP A 245 20.70 1.47 -14.83
C ASP A 245 19.35 0.74 -14.88
N PHE A 246 18.32 1.32 -14.26
CA PHE A 246 17.00 0.66 -14.12
C PHE A 246 15.80 1.61 -14.19
N SER A 247 14.63 1.00 -14.40
CA SER A 247 13.30 1.61 -14.28
C SER A 247 12.55 0.96 -13.11
N LEU A 248 11.60 1.70 -12.53
CA LEU A 248 10.68 1.19 -11.50
C LEU A 248 9.25 1.17 -12.04
N LEU A 249 8.46 0.22 -11.55
CA LEU A 249 7.05 0.05 -11.85
C LEU A 249 6.23 0.08 -10.58
N ASP A 250 4.93 0.33 -10.73
CA ASP A 250 3.91 0.06 -9.71
C ASP A 250 4.20 0.66 -8.31
N ARG A 251 3.96 1.97 -8.22
CA ARG A 251 4.01 2.74 -6.97
C ARG A 251 2.62 2.97 -6.39
N SER A 252 1.72 2.01 -6.54
CA SER A 252 0.29 2.16 -6.23
C SER A 252 -0.03 2.29 -4.73
N ARG A 253 0.93 1.97 -3.84
CA ARG A 253 0.76 1.98 -2.38
C ARG A 253 1.01 3.32 -1.69
N GLY A 254 1.22 4.39 -2.46
CA GLY A 254 1.37 5.75 -1.96
C GLY A 254 2.82 6.22 -1.88
N GLU A 255 2.98 7.54 -1.80
CA GLU A 255 4.28 8.20 -1.98
C GLU A 255 5.09 8.43 -0.70
N TRP A 256 4.44 8.42 0.47
CA TRP A 256 5.06 8.69 1.77
C TRP A 256 4.85 7.51 2.72
N GLY A 257 5.92 7.12 3.42
CA GLY A 257 5.92 5.93 4.27
C GLY A 257 7.16 5.82 5.13
N GLU A 258 7.28 4.65 5.76
CA GLU A 258 8.47 4.26 6.52
C GLU A 258 9.48 3.63 5.55
N PRO A 259 10.74 4.14 5.47
CA PRO A 259 11.84 3.54 4.71
C PRO A 259 11.99 2.02 4.82
N ALA A 260 11.67 1.48 6.00
CA ALA A 260 11.73 0.05 6.26
C ALA A 260 10.85 -0.81 5.33
N ASP A 261 9.77 -0.25 4.75
CA ASP A 261 8.92 -0.98 3.81
C ASP A 261 9.65 -1.33 2.51
N ASP A 262 10.32 -0.34 1.89
CA ASP A 262 11.09 -0.55 0.66
C ASP A 262 12.31 -1.45 0.90
N VAL A 263 13.01 -1.25 2.03
CA VAL A 263 14.15 -2.08 2.42
C VAL A 263 13.71 -3.53 2.64
N ALA A 264 12.62 -3.76 3.38
CA ALA A 264 12.08 -5.10 3.59
C ALA A 264 11.59 -5.75 2.29
N GLY A 265 10.94 -4.96 1.42
CA GLY A 265 10.42 -5.39 0.13
C GLY A 265 11.48 -6.05 -0.74
N LEU A 266 12.70 -5.50 -0.76
CA LEU A 266 13.81 -6.09 -1.51
C LEU A 266 14.60 -7.11 -0.69
N ALA A 267 14.94 -6.80 0.56
CA ALA A 267 15.83 -7.63 1.38
C ALA A 267 15.29 -9.06 1.59
N VAL A 268 13.99 -9.21 1.84
CA VAL A 268 13.38 -10.54 2.04
C VAL A 268 13.54 -11.44 0.81
N ASN A 269 13.65 -10.85 -0.39
CA ASN A 269 13.76 -11.61 -1.62
C ASN A 269 15.13 -12.28 -1.75
N TYR A 270 16.20 -11.70 -1.21
CA TYR A 270 17.48 -12.41 -1.13
C TYR A 270 17.36 -13.66 -0.23
N LEU A 271 16.68 -13.55 0.92
CA LEU A 271 16.42 -14.70 1.79
C LEU A 271 15.60 -15.78 1.05
N PHE A 272 14.52 -15.37 0.38
CA PHE A 272 13.65 -16.25 -0.38
C PHE A 272 14.40 -17.02 -1.49
N PHE A 273 15.17 -16.34 -2.34
CA PHE A 273 15.92 -17.02 -3.40
C PHE A 273 17.05 -17.90 -2.82
N GLY A 274 17.64 -17.53 -1.69
CA GLY A 274 18.56 -18.39 -0.95
C GLY A 274 17.93 -19.68 -0.47
N LEU A 275 16.72 -19.61 0.11
CA LEU A 275 15.95 -20.80 0.51
C LEU A 275 15.55 -21.65 -0.69
N ARG A 276 15.17 -21.04 -1.82
CA ARG A 276 14.88 -21.78 -3.07
C ARG A 276 16.10 -22.57 -3.55
N LYS A 277 17.29 -21.98 -3.45
CA LYS A 277 18.54 -22.63 -3.89
C LYS A 277 18.90 -23.85 -3.04
N SER A 278 18.65 -23.82 -1.73
CA SER A 278 18.90 -24.95 -0.84
C SER A 278 17.70 -25.84 -0.61
N ALA A 279 16.52 -25.58 -1.18
CA ALA A 279 15.28 -26.29 -0.87
C ALA A 279 15.37 -27.81 -1.00
N ALA A 280 16.20 -28.31 -1.92
CA ALA A 280 16.42 -29.74 -2.13
C ALA A 280 17.39 -30.40 -1.13
N THR A 281 18.18 -29.61 -0.40
CA THR A 281 19.25 -30.09 0.48
C THR A 281 19.05 -29.67 1.94
N ASP A 282 18.76 -28.39 2.18
CA ASP A 282 18.44 -27.83 3.49
C ASP A 282 17.43 -26.67 3.34
N PRO A 283 16.12 -26.95 3.51
CA PRO A 283 15.05 -26.01 3.18
C PRO A 283 14.94 -24.79 4.11
N ALA A 284 15.74 -24.73 5.18
CA ALA A 284 15.78 -23.64 6.15
C ALA A 284 17.11 -22.86 6.14
N VAL A 285 17.96 -23.09 5.14
CA VAL A 285 19.24 -22.37 4.97
C VAL A 285 19.15 -21.34 3.86
N VAL A 286 19.68 -20.15 4.10
CA VAL A 286 19.88 -19.16 3.04
C VAL A 286 21.20 -19.49 2.34
N ALA A 287 21.14 -20.09 1.16
CA ALA A 287 22.35 -20.42 0.41
C ALA A 287 23.09 -19.18 -0.13
N GLU A 288 24.42 -19.30 -0.25
CA GLU A 288 25.21 -18.34 -1.01
C GLU A 288 24.89 -18.43 -2.52
N PRO A 289 24.99 -17.32 -3.28
CA PRO A 289 25.47 -15.99 -2.87
C PRO A 289 24.40 -15.08 -2.24
N PHE A 290 23.19 -15.59 -1.98
CA PHE A 290 22.08 -14.74 -1.54
C PHE A 290 22.24 -14.22 -0.11
N ALA A 291 22.86 -15.00 0.78
CA ALA A 291 23.20 -14.52 2.12
C ALA A 291 24.20 -13.36 2.07
N ALA A 292 25.18 -13.37 1.15
CA ALA A 292 26.06 -12.24 0.93
C ALA A 292 25.34 -11.03 0.31
N LEU A 293 24.44 -11.23 -0.65
CA LEU A 293 23.65 -10.14 -1.25
C LEU A 293 22.73 -9.45 -0.24
N PHE A 294 22.08 -10.22 0.64
CA PHE A 294 21.26 -9.70 1.73
C PHE A 294 22.06 -8.76 2.64
N ARG A 295 23.23 -9.22 3.10
CA ARG A 295 24.13 -8.44 3.97
C ARG A 295 24.63 -7.19 3.24
N ALA A 296 25.17 -7.34 2.03
CA ALA A 296 25.70 -6.23 1.25
C ALA A 296 24.63 -5.15 0.96
N PHE A 297 23.40 -5.53 0.64
CA PHE A 297 22.31 -4.59 0.41
C PHE A 297 22.00 -3.76 1.66
N LEU A 298 21.86 -4.42 2.82
CA LEU A 298 21.59 -3.72 4.08
C LEU A 298 22.76 -2.85 4.52
N ASP A 299 23.99 -3.35 4.46
CA ASP A 299 25.20 -2.60 4.85
C ASP A 299 25.35 -1.34 4.01
N ILE A 300 25.23 -1.45 2.68
CA ILE A 300 25.33 -0.29 1.78
C ILE A 300 24.23 0.73 2.07
N TYR A 301 22.99 0.29 2.33
CA TYR A 301 21.89 1.20 2.66
C TYR A 301 22.14 1.91 4.01
N LEU A 302 22.53 1.16 5.05
CA LEU A 302 22.80 1.69 6.38
C LEU A 302 23.98 2.67 6.37
N ASP A 303 25.04 2.35 5.64
CA ASP A 303 26.21 3.23 5.52
C ASP A 303 25.90 4.50 4.72
N ALA A 304 25.11 4.40 3.65
CA ALA A 304 24.70 5.54 2.85
C ALA A 304 23.74 6.50 3.58
N THR A 305 22.91 5.97 4.49
CA THR A 305 21.89 6.76 5.21
C THR A 305 22.30 7.17 6.62
N GLY A 306 23.21 6.42 7.26
CA GLY A 306 23.46 6.51 8.70
C GLY A 306 22.28 6.06 9.57
N ASP A 307 21.21 5.48 8.99
CA ASP A 307 19.94 5.18 9.66
C ASP A 307 20.03 3.90 10.51
N ARG A 308 20.64 3.99 11.69
CA ARG A 308 20.74 2.86 12.62
C ARG A 308 19.38 2.46 13.22
N GLU A 309 18.46 3.41 13.35
CA GLU A 309 17.08 3.16 13.82
C GLU A 309 16.29 2.23 12.89
N LEU A 310 16.68 2.11 11.61
CA LEU A 310 16.07 1.16 10.67
C LEU A 310 15.96 -0.23 11.29
N LEU A 311 17.02 -0.70 11.96
CA LEU A 311 17.06 -2.03 12.56
C LEU A 311 16.05 -2.22 13.69
N GLU A 312 15.61 -1.14 14.33
CA GLU A 312 14.58 -1.18 15.37
C GLU A 312 13.16 -1.28 14.80
N VAL A 313 12.94 -0.86 13.54
CA VAL A 313 11.60 -0.75 12.93
C VAL A 313 11.37 -1.77 11.81
N LEU A 314 12.42 -2.35 11.24
CA LEU A 314 12.38 -3.30 10.13
C LEU A 314 11.64 -4.64 10.39
N PRO A 315 11.65 -5.23 11.61
CA PRO A 315 11.05 -6.55 11.84
C PRO A 315 9.60 -6.74 11.37
N PRO A 316 8.62 -5.87 11.71
CA PRO A 316 7.24 -6.06 11.27
C PRO A 316 7.07 -5.95 9.74
N PHE A 317 7.92 -5.19 9.05
CA PHE A 317 7.91 -5.11 7.59
C PHE A 317 8.46 -6.39 6.95
N LEU A 318 9.58 -6.92 7.46
CA LEU A 318 10.11 -8.20 7.00
C LEU A 318 9.14 -9.36 7.27
N ALA A 319 8.47 -9.37 8.43
CA ALA A 319 7.47 -10.37 8.77
C ALA A 319 6.28 -10.33 7.79
N PHE A 320 5.75 -9.14 7.50
CA PHE A 320 4.72 -8.96 6.49
C PHE A 320 5.16 -9.50 5.12
N ARG A 321 6.35 -9.13 4.65
CA ARG A 321 6.85 -9.57 3.33
C ARG A 321 7.15 -11.08 3.31
N ALA A 322 7.55 -11.67 4.44
CA ALA A 322 7.73 -13.12 4.56
C ALA A 322 6.40 -13.88 4.49
N LEU A 323 5.33 -13.38 5.13
CA LEU A 323 3.97 -13.94 5.02
C LEU A 323 3.44 -13.86 3.59
N VAL A 324 3.67 -12.73 2.90
CA VAL A 324 3.41 -12.57 1.47
C VAL A 324 4.04 -13.69 0.63
N ILE A 325 5.32 -13.98 0.85
CA ILE A 325 6.05 -15.03 0.11
C ILE A 325 5.58 -16.43 0.53
N ALA A 326 5.23 -16.61 1.80
CA ALA A 326 4.69 -17.85 2.32
C ALA A 326 3.22 -18.09 1.92
N HIS A 327 2.60 -17.20 1.13
CA HIS A 327 1.20 -17.34 0.76
C HIS A 327 0.99 -18.39 -0.35
N PRO A 328 0.15 -19.44 -0.15
CA PRO A 328 0.03 -20.56 -1.09
C PRO A 328 -0.64 -20.20 -2.42
N ARG A 329 -1.46 -19.12 -2.46
CA ARG A 329 -2.03 -18.66 -3.73
C ARG A 329 -1.07 -17.79 -4.54
N TRP A 330 -0.12 -17.13 -3.87
CA TRP A 330 0.87 -16.27 -4.54
C TRP A 330 2.09 -17.06 -4.98
N TYR A 331 2.52 -18.03 -4.16
CA TYR A 331 3.66 -18.91 -4.44
C TYR A 331 3.23 -20.39 -4.32
N PRO A 332 2.42 -20.92 -5.27
CA PRO A 332 1.86 -22.27 -5.18
C PRO A 332 2.90 -23.38 -5.29
N ALA A 333 4.00 -23.14 -6.00
CA ALA A 333 5.08 -24.11 -6.19
C ALA A 333 6.11 -24.13 -5.04
N LEU A 334 5.93 -23.32 -3.99
CA LEU A 334 6.87 -23.25 -2.88
C LEU A 334 6.76 -24.50 -2.00
N ALA A 335 7.91 -25.13 -1.72
CA ALA A 335 8.00 -26.34 -0.90
C ALA A 335 7.43 -26.09 0.52
N PRO A 336 6.74 -27.09 1.12
CA PRO A 336 6.15 -26.94 2.46
C PRO A 336 7.15 -26.49 3.53
N ALA A 337 8.34 -27.11 3.57
CA ALA A 337 9.38 -26.76 4.55
C ALA A 337 9.90 -25.32 4.40
N THR A 338 10.04 -24.81 3.17
CA THR A 338 10.40 -23.41 2.95
C THR A 338 9.29 -22.46 3.40
N ARG A 339 8.03 -22.86 3.21
CA ARG A 339 6.87 -22.09 3.67
C ARG A 339 6.81 -22.04 5.20
N GLU A 340 7.06 -23.17 5.86
CA GLU A 340 7.20 -23.26 7.31
C GLU A 340 8.32 -22.36 7.83
N ALA A 341 9.49 -22.37 7.18
CA ALA A 341 10.61 -21.51 7.55
C ALA A 341 10.26 -20.01 7.45
N LEU A 342 9.54 -19.59 6.40
CA LEU A 342 9.10 -18.20 6.22
C LEU A 342 8.05 -17.78 7.24
N ILE A 343 7.09 -18.65 7.57
CA ILE A 343 6.09 -18.39 8.61
C ILE A 343 6.80 -18.30 9.98
N GLY A 344 7.71 -19.22 10.28
CA GLY A 344 8.52 -19.18 11.50
C GLY A 344 9.38 -17.92 11.60
N LEU A 345 9.97 -17.46 10.49
CA LEU A 345 10.68 -16.18 10.42
C LEU A 345 9.74 -15.02 10.78
N ALA A 346 8.54 -14.96 10.18
CA ALA A 346 7.58 -13.90 10.46
C ALA A 346 7.18 -13.88 11.95
N THR A 347 6.90 -15.04 12.54
CA THR A 347 6.62 -15.19 13.97
C THR A 347 7.76 -14.65 14.83
N ARG A 348 8.99 -15.14 14.61
CA ARG A 348 10.17 -14.75 15.41
C ARG A 348 10.51 -13.26 15.27
N LEU A 349 10.32 -12.68 14.09
CA LEU A 349 10.51 -11.24 13.88
C LEU A 349 9.47 -10.41 14.66
N LEU A 350 8.22 -10.88 14.72
CA LEU A 350 7.15 -10.18 15.44
C LEU A 350 7.23 -10.38 16.97
N GLU A 351 7.74 -11.51 17.44
CA GLU A 351 8.00 -11.76 18.87
C GLU A 351 9.30 -11.09 19.35
N GLY A 352 10.22 -10.82 18.42
CA GLY A 352 11.55 -10.29 18.69
C GLY A 352 11.62 -8.78 18.97
N GLY A 353 12.87 -8.32 19.05
CA GLY A 353 13.23 -6.92 19.31
C GLY A 353 13.81 -6.22 18.08
N ALA A 354 14.79 -5.35 18.33
CA ALA A 354 15.59 -4.79 17.26
C ALA A 354 16.31 -5.90 16.48
N LEU A 355 16.48 -5.71 15.19
CA LEU A 355 17.07 -6.66 14.28
C LEU A 355 18.60 -6.63 14.37
N ASP A 356 19.22 -7.80 14.52
CA ASP A 356 20.61 -8.01 14.13
C ASP A 356 20.63 -8.59 12.70
N PRO A 357 21.11 -7.83 11.69
CA PRO A 357 21.18 -8.30 10.30
C PRO A 357 21.92 -9.64 10.15
N GLY A 358 22.97 -9.87 10.95
CA GLY A 358 23.75 -11.11 10.90
C GLY A 358 22.97 -12.32 11.42
N ALA A 359 21.99 -12.11 12.29
CA ALA A 359 21.17 -13.15 12.87
C ALA A 359 19.97 -13.55 11.99
N VAL A 360 19.57 -12.72 11.00
CA VAL A 360 18.35 -12.96 10.20
C VAL A 360 18.35 -14.30 9.45
N PRO A 361 19.44 -14.71 8.77
CA PRO A 361 19.49 -16.04 8.17
C PRO A 361 19.39 -17.19 9.19
N ALA A 362 19.80 -16.96 10.44
CA ALA A 362 19.68 -17.95 11.50
C ALA A 362 18.24 -18.03 12.05
N LEU A 363 17.46 -16.94 11.99
CA LEU A 363 16.04 -16.94 12.35
C LEU A 363 15.17 -17.78 11.41
N LEU A 364 15.68 -18.22 10.26
CA LEU A 364 14.99 -19.17 9.40
C LEU A 364 15.11 -20.61 9.91
N ARG A 365 16.03 -20.88 10.84
CA ARG A 365 16.23 -22.20 11.45
C ARG A 365 15.33 -22.34 12.68
N GLY A 366 14.58 -23.43 12.74
CA GLY A 366 13.70 -23.78 13.86
C GLY A 366 12.24 -23.92 13.45
N THR A 367 11.57 -24.94 13.98
CA THR A 367 10.13 -25.16 13.83
C THR A 367 9.34 -23.97 14.44
N PRO A 368 8.20 -23.57 13.85
CA PRO A 368 7.36 -22.50 14.37
C PRO A 368 6.86 -22.73 15.79
#